data_AF-A0A7V4MY23-F1
#
_entry.id   AF-A0A7V4MY23-F1
#
_cell.length_a   1.000
_cell.length_b   1.000
_cell.length_c   1.000
_cell.angle_alpha   90.00
_cell.angle_beta   90.00
_cell.angle_gamma   90.00
#
_symmetry.space_group_name_H-M   'P 1'
#
loop_
_entity.id
_entity.type
_entity.pdbx_description
1 polymer ?
#
loop_
_entity_poly.entity_id
_entity_poly.type
_entity_poly.pdbx_seq_one_letter_code
_entity_poly.pdbx_strand_id
1 'polypeptide(L)'
;MQRVAAAVDEELALGRAAAGEVLAVVGEQDVVEEQLGSVLRVLADFFEVAAAAIAFRLIDLETIKARLKSAADDLGIEADDDALLWIAREATGSLRDAYTLFDQVASFSDGRIRSSLIRDKLGLVGSERLGALMEKAAAGDRAGALALLDEALDAGVSVEQFAQRVSQAAGKELALILISTDPAVMEAGLKAAQGKAPLIYAATEDNWEQMAALAHKYAAPLAVRGKDGDLGALAALAEQIKEKAGVEDLVLDPGTRGWADTLAAFTKARRAAIKKNYRPLGYPLLAFPGEGADSLEMETMLAAQAVDKYGSLIVLDRFDKAALYSLLTLRQNIYTDPQKPIQVTPGLYEISSPNASSPLLVTTNFSLTYFSVAGEVEGSGRPAWLLVTDSEGMSVLTAWAAGKFDAERIAKAVKSSGVTDKIDHQKIVIPGFVASISGELEEELAGWEILVGPREAIGIPSFLRQMAA
;
A
#
# COMPACT_ATOMS: atom_id res chain seq x y z
N MET A 1 -0.51 -25.04 7.54
CA MET A 1 0.70 -24.93 8.37
C MET A 1 1.91 -25.58 7.74
N GLN A 2 2.01 -26.91 7.58
CA GLN A 2 3.22 -27.55 7.02
C GLN A 2 3.60 -27.11 5.60
N ARG A 3 2.63 -26.82 4.72
CA ARG A 3 2.89 -26.27 3.37
C ARG A 3 3.32 -24.80 3.39
N VAL A 4 2.93 -24.04 4.42
CA VAL A 4 3.30 -22.62 4.59
C VAL A 4 4.70 -22.52 5.17
N ALA A 5 5.03 -23.37 6.16
CA ALA A 5 6.38 -23.47 6.70
C ALA A 5 7.41 -23.87 5.62
N ALA A 6 7.05 -24.83 4.75
CA ALA A 6 7.91 -25.23 3.64
C ALA A 6 8.15 -24.11 2.61
N ALA A 7 7.12 -23.30 2.30
CA ALA A 7 7.26 -22.16 1.41
C ALA A 7 8.10 -21.03 2.03
N VAL A 8 7.96 -20.79 3.33
CA VAL A 8 8.79 -19.83 4.09
C VAL A 8 10.25 -20.27 4.15
N ASP A 9 10.52 -21.55 4.35
CA ASP A 9 11.90 -22.10 4.33
C ASP A 9 12.54 -22.01 2.94
N GLU A 10 11.75 -22.20 1.87
CA GLU A 10 12.20 -22.07 0.49
C GLU A 10 12.50 -20.60 0.11
N GLU A 11 11.66 -19.65 0.53
CA GLU A 11 11.92 -18.22 0.36
C GLU A 11 13.11 -17.72 1.20
N LEU A 12 13.28 -18.21 2.44
CA LEU A 12 14.45 -17.91 3.26
C LEU A 12 15.74 -18.44 2.63
N ALA A 13 15.68 -19.58 1.95
CA ALA A 13 16.82 -20.14 1.21
C ALA A 13 17.16 -19.30 -0.02
N LEU A 14 16.15 -18.83 -0.78
CA LEU A 14 16.31 -17.88 -1.89
C LEU A 14 16.89 -16.53 -1.42
N GLY A 15 16.39 -16.00 -0.29
CA GLY A 15 16.91 -14.77 0.32
C GLY A 15 18.36 -14.88 0.77
N ARG A 16 18.78 -16.05 1.29
CA ARG A 16 20.18 -16.33 1.64
C ARG A 16 21.08 -16.48 0.41
N ALA A 17 20.57 -17.08 -0.67
CA ALA A 17 21.30 -17.18 -1.93
C ALA A 17 21.51 -15.80 -2.56
N ALA A 18 20.48 -14.96 -2.59
CA ALA A 18 20.54 -13.57 -3.04
C ALA A 18 21.49 -12.72 -2.16
N ALA A 19 21.50 -12.93 -0.83
CA ALA A 19 22.45 -12.30 0.07
C ALA A 19 23.91 -12.65 -0.28
N GLY A 20 24.17 -13.90 -0.66
CA GLY A 20 25.48 -14.37 -1.11
C GLY A 20 25.98 -13.67 -2.39
N GLU A 21 25.09 -13.39 -3.34
CA GLU A 21 25.42 -12.65 -4.56
C GLU A 21 25.64 -11.14 -4.29
N VAL A 22 24.87 -10.55 -3.38
CA VAL A 22 25.05 -9.16 -2.92
C VAL A 22 26.41 -8.98 -2.23
N LEU A 23 26.81 -9.96 -1.41
CA LEU A 23 28.10 -9.99 -0.70
C LEU A 23 29.31 -10.07 -1.64
N ALA A 24 29.15 -10.58 -2.86
CA ALA A 24 30.21 -10.64 -3.86
C ALA A 24 30.45 -9.30 -4.58
N VAL A 25 29.46 -8.39 -4.58
CA VAL A 25 29.48 -7.11 -5.33
C VAL A 25 29.86 -5.92 -4.44
N VAL A 26 29.60 -6.00 -3.14
CA VAL A 26 29.81 -4.89 -2.19
C VAL A 26 30.92 -5.30 -1.23
N GLY A 27 32.17 -4.88 -1.51
CA GLY A 27 33.38 -5.24 -0.75
C GLY A 27 33.48 -4.73 0.71
N GLU A 28 32.37 -4.71 1.46
CA GLU A 28 32.32 -4.43 2.90
C GLU A 28 31.38 -5.46 3.56
N GLN A 29 31.94 -6.59 4.03
CA GLN A 29 31.21 -7.77 4.50
C GLN A 29 30.32 -7.51 5.73
N ASP A 30 30.73 -6.63 6.66
CA ASP A 30 30.10 -6.56 7.98
C ASP A 30 28.79 -5.76 8.05
N VAL A 31 28.59 -4.78 7.15
CA VAL A 31 27.43 -3.84 7.23
C VAL A 31 26.20 -4.38 6.48
N VAL A 32 26.42 -5.18 5.44
CA VAL A 32 25.34 -5.76 4.62
C VAL A 32 24.66 -6.91 5.36
N GLU A 33 25.42 -7.73 6.08
CA GLU A 33 24.94 -8.90 6.81
C GLU A 33 24.03 -8.50 8.00
N GLU A 34 24.41 -7.45 8.73
CA GLU A 34 23.62 -6.91 9.86
C GLU A 34 22.30 -6.29 9.38
N GLN A 35 22.31 -5.59 8.23
CA GLN A 35 21.13 -4.94 7.67
C GLN A 35 20.15 -5.92 7.00
N LEU A 36 20.65 -6.93 6.30
CA LEU A 36 19.81 -8.01 5.77
C LEU A 36 19.21 -8.86 6.90
N GLY A 37 19.99 -9.16 7.94
CA GLY A 37 19.50 -9.90 9.11
C GLY A 37 18.39 -9.16 9.87
N SER A 38 18.46 -7.84 9.93
CA SER A 38 17.40 -6.98 10.49
C SER A 38 16.11 -7.02 9.65
N VAL A 39 16.22 -6.90 8.32
CA VAL A 39 15.06 -6.93 7.41
C VAL A 39 14.39 -8.31 7.42
N LEU A 40 15.16 -9.39 7.38
CA LEU A 40 14.64 -10.76 7.41
C LEU A 40 13.93 -11.11 8.72
N ARG A 41 14.37 -10.59 9.87
CA ARG A 41 13.66 -10.78 11.16
C ARG A 41 12.31 -10.07 11.19
N VAL A 42 12.25 -8.84 10.70
CA VAL A 42 11.00 -8.06 10.66
C VAL A 42 10.00 -8.72 9.70
N LEU A 43 10.46 -9.28 8.58
CA LEU A 43 9.62 -10.03 7.65
C LEU A 43 9.10 -11.34 8.24
N ALA A 44 9.93 -12.08 9.00
CA ALA A 44 9.54 -13.36 9.61
C ALA A 44 8.42 -13.21 10.66
N ASP A 45 8.50 -12.19 11.51
CA ASP A 45 7.45 -11.90 12.51
C ASP A 45 6.14 -11.43 11.85
N PHE A 46 6.20 -10.91 10.62
CA PHE A 46 5.06 -10.39 9.86
C PHE A 46 4.21 -11.49 9.22
N PHE A 47 4.83 -12.59 8.76
CA PHE A 47 4.14 -13.71 8.12
C PHE A 47 3.25 -14.52 9.09
N GLU A 48 3.51 -14.46 10.40
CA GLU A 48 2.66 -15.13 11.40
C GLU A 48 1.26 -14.48 11.53
N VAL A 49 1.10 -13.21 11.15
CA VAL A 49 -0.15 -12.44 11.36
C VAL A 49 -1.09 -12.47 10.14
N ALA A 50 -0.57 -12.69 8.93
CA ALA A 50 -1.34 -12.55 7.68
C ALA A 50 -2.27 -13.73 7.32
N ALA A 51 -2.28 -14.82 8.09
CA ALA A 51 -3.02 -16.03 7.76
C ALA A 51 -4.48 -16.04 8.24
N ALA A 52 -5.32 -15.14 7.72
CA ALA A 52 -6.78 -15.24 7.89
C ALA A 52 -7.55 -14.60 6.70
N ALA A 53 -7.55 -15.26 5.54
CA ALA A 53 -8.39 -14.88 4.40
C ALA A 53 -9.56 -15.86 4.21
N ILE A 54 -10.78 -15.32 4.17
CA ILE A 54 -12.04 -16.04 3.93
C ILE A 54 -12.21 -16.24 2.41
N ALA A 55 -12.30 -17.49 1.95
CA ALA A 55 -12.48 -17.82 0.53
C ALA A 55 -13.97 -17.78 0.12
N PHE A 56 -14.31 -16.93 -0.86
CA PHE A 56 -15.58 -17.01 -1.60
C PHE A 56 -15.45 -17.99 -2.77
N ARG A 57 -16.46 -18.84 -2.98
CA ARG A 57 -16.48 -19.79 -4.11
C ARG A 57 -16.81 -19.05 -5.41
N LEU A 58 -15.93 -19.15 -6.40
CA LEU A 58 -16.13 -18.64 -7.75
C LEU A 58 -17.23 -19.44 -8.48
N ILE A 59 -18.05 -18.75 -9.28
CA ILE A 59 -19.14 -19.35 -10.05
C ILE A 59 -18.61 -19.80 -11.42
N ASP A 60 -19.07 -20.97 -11.86
CA ASP A 60 -18.71 -21.55 -13.17
C ASP A 60 -19.18 -20.67 -14.36
N LEU A 61 -18.36 -20.65 -15.41
CA LEU A 61 -18.53 -19.79 -16.58
C LEU A 61 -19.85 -20.02 -17.32
N GLU A 62 -20.25 -21.27 -17.52
CA GLU A 62 -21.49 -21.62 -18.22
C GLU A 62 -22.70 -21.21 -17.38
N THR A 63 -22.56 -21.25 -16.05
CA THR A 63 -23.58 -20.77 -15.12
C THR A 63 -23.77 -19.25 -15.22
N ILE A 64 -22.68 -18.48 -15.31
CA ILE A 64 -22.76 -17.02 -15.49
C ILE A 64 -23.38 -16.68 -16.85
N LYS A 65 -22.92 -17.33 -17.93
CA LYS A 65 -23.47 -17.14 -19.27
C LYS A 65 -24.98 -17.42 -19.33
N ALA A 66 -25.43 -18.51 -18.73
CA ALA A 66 -26.85 -18.85 -18.68
C ALA A 66 -27.69 -17.79 -17.93
N ARG A 67 -27.14 -17.20 -16.87
CA ARG A 67 -27.77 -16.13 -16.09
C ARG A 67 -27.86 -14.81 -16.88
N LEU A 68 -26.82 -14.47 -17.64
CA LEU A 68 -26.81 -13.31 -18.52
C LEU A 68 -27.80 -13.47 -19.67
N LYS A 69 -27.92 -14.68 -20.23
CA LYS A 69 -28.89 -14.99 -21.28
C LYS A 69 -30.33 -14.80 -20.79
N SER A 70 -30.65 -15.33 -19.62
CA SER A 70 -31.97 -15.13 -18.99
C SER A 70 -32.28 -13.65 -18.77
N ALA A 71 -31.29 -12.86 -18.35
CA ALA A 71 -31.51 -11.43 -18.14
C ALA A 71 -31.65 -10.64 -19.44
N ALA A 72 -30.96 -11.05 -20.51
CA ALA A 72 -31.16 -10.49 -21.85
C ALA A 72 -32.58 -10.76 -22.35
N ASP A 73 -33.08 -11.99 -22.15
CA ASP A 73 -34.45 -12.36 -22.51
C ASP A 73 -35.49 -11.55 -21.70
N ASP A 74 -35.28 -11.38 -20.40
CA ASP A 74 -36.16 -10.60 -19.50
C ASP A 74 -36.21 -9.11 -19.88
N LEU A 75 -35.12 -8.55 -20.39
CA LEU A 75 -35.00 -7.15 -20.83
C LEU A 75 -35.36 -6.95 -22.31
N GLY A 76 -35.67 -8.02 -23.05
CA GLY A 76 -35.98 -7.96 -24.48
C GLY A 76 -34.78 -7.57 -25.36
N ILE A 77 -33.57 -7.89 -24.91
CA ILE A 77 -32.31 -7.58 -25.60
C ILE A 77 -31.84 -8.82 -26.37
N GLU A 78 -31.62 -8.68 -27.67
CA GLU A 78 -31.09 -9.77 -28.51
C GLU A 78 -29.57 -9.85 -28.35
N ALA A 79 -29.03 -10.92 -27.77
CA ALA A 79 -27.60 -11.05 -27.49
C ALA A 79 -26.97 -12.29 -28.14
N ASP A 80 -25.81 -12.12 -28.79
CA ASP A 80 -25.02 -13.22 -29.34
C ASP A 80 -24.45 -14.09 -28.20
N ASP A 81 -24.50 -15.41 -28.37
CA ASP A 81 -24.01 -16.37 -27.38
C ASP A 81 -22.50 -16.18 -27.09
N ASP A 82 -21.72 -15.78 -28.10
CA ASP A 82 -20.30 -15.44 -27.98
C ASP A 82 -20.06 -14.12 -27.20
N ALA A 83 -20.99 -13.17 -27.30
CA ALA A 83 -20.91 -11.92 -26.56
C ALA A 83 -21.20 -12.15 -25.06
N LEU A 84 -22.20 -12.96 -24.74
CA LEU A 84 -22.51 -13.36 -23.36
C LEU A 84 -21.39 -14.19 -22.75
N LEU A 85 -20.76 -15.08 -23.53
CA LEU A 85 -19.61 -15.87 -23.10
C LEU A 85 -18.41 -14.97 -22.79
N TRP A 86 -18.19 -13.92 -23.59
CA TRP A 86 -17.14 -12.94 -23.34
C TRP A 86 -17.37 -12.19 -22.02
N ILE A 87 -18.58 -11.66 -21.80
CA ILE A 87 -18.94 -10.97 -20.55
C ILE A 87 -18.75 -11.90 -19.33
N ALA A 88 -19.14 -13.17 -19.47
CA ALA A 88 -18.97 -14.16 -18.41
C ALA A 88 -17.50 -14.45 -18.07
N ARG A 89 -16.60 -14.41 -19.07
CA ARG A 89 -15.14 -14.57 -18.86
C ARG A 89 -14.54 -13.38 -18.14
N GLU A 90 -14.92 -12.18 -18.56
CA GLU A 90 -14.41 -10.93 -18.00
C GLU A 90 -14.82 -10.75 -16.53
N ALA A 91 -15.97 -11.28 -16.14
CA ALA A 91 -16.48 -11.24 -14.79
C ALA A 91 -15.73 -12.15 -13.79
N THR A 92 -14.75 -12.95 -14.24
CA THR A 92 -13.83 -13.76 -13.39
C THR A 92 -14.49 -14.55 -12.25
N GLY A 93 -15.72 -15.04 -12.46
CA GLY A 93 -16.45 -15.85 -11.46
C GLY A 93 -17.37 -15.06 -10.52
N SER A 94 -17.48 -13.73 -10.69
CA SER A 94 -18.37 -12.82 -9.95
C SER A 94 -19.65 -12.51 -10.74
N LEU A 95 -20.81 -12.99 -10.26
CA LEU A 95 -22.09 -12.71 -10.93
C LEU A 95 -22.44 -11.22 -10.94
N ARG A 96 -22.03 -10.48 -9.90
CA ARG A 96 -22.29 -9.04 -9.78
C ARG A 96 -21.55 -8.24 -10.84
N ASP A 97 -20.30 -8.60 -11.09
CA ASP A 97 -19.47 -7.92 -12.09
C ASP A 97 -19.96 -8.29 -13.50
N ALA A 98 -20.40 -9.53 -13.70
CA ALA A 98 -21.05 -9.96 -14.93
C ALA A 98 -22.29 -9.11 -15.27
N TYR A 99 -23.18 -8.89 -14.31
CA TYR A 99 -24.36 -8.04 -14.51
C TYR A 99 -23.99 -6.57 -14.73
N THR A 100 -22.99 -6.05 -14.02
CA THR A 100 -22.52 -4.67 -14.19
C THR A 100 -21.97 -4.44 -15.61
N LEU A 101 -21.16 -5.38 -16.11
CA LEU A 101 -20.63 -5.35 -17.47
C LEU A 101 -21.74 -5.53 -18.52
N PHE A 102 -22.70 -6.42 -18.25
CA PHE A 102 -23.85 -6.62 -19.11
C PHE A 102 -24.70 -5.36 -19.25
N ASP A 103 -25.03 -4.69 -18.15
CA ASP A 103 -25.79 -3.43 -18.15
C ASP A 103 -25.05 -2.32 -18.90
N GLN A 104 -23.72 -2.26 -18.73
CA GLN A 104 -22.89 -1.31 -19.44
C GLN A 104 -22.93 -1.57 -20.96
N VAL A 105 -22.74 -2.82 -21.41
CA VAL A 105 -22.80 -3.18 -22.83
C VAL A 105 -24.21 -2.95 -23.39
N ALA A 106 -25.25 -3.31 -22.63
CA ALA A 106 -26.64 -3.10 -22.97
C ALA A 106 -26.97 -1.62 -23.20
N SER A 107 -26.44 -0.72 -22.36
CA SER A 107 -26.69 0.73 -22.46
C SER A 107 -26.18 1.38 -23.76
N PHE A 108 -25.22 0.74 -24.44
CA PHE A 108 -24.66 1.20 -25.72
C PHE A 108 -25.09 0.34 -26.92
N SER A 109 -25.88 -0.70 -26.67
CA SER A 109 -26.44 -1.55 -27.71
C SER A 109 -27.89 -1.14 -27.91
N ASP A 110 -28.27 -0.67 -29.10
CA ASP A 110 -29.66 -0.31 -29.43
C ASP A 110 -30.57 -1.56 -29.45
N GLY A 111 -30.75 -2.21 -28.30
CA GLY A 111 -31.47 -3.46 -28.11
C GLY A 111 -30.78 -4.72 -28.64
N ARG A 112 -29.54 -4.64 -29.15
CA ARG A 112 -28.81 -5.80 -29.73
C ARG A 112 -27.33 -5.87 -29.38
N ILE A 113 -26.94 -6.86 -28.57
CA ILE A 113 -25.56 -7.10 -28.17
C ILE A 113 -24.90 -8.07 -29.17
N ARG A 114 -24.15 -7.54 -30.14
CA ARG A 114 -23.42 -8.32 -31.15
C ARG A 114 -21.94 -8.44 -30.84
N SER A 115 -21.36 -9.59 -31.15
CA SER A 115 -19.92 -9.86 -31.02
C SER A 115 -19.05 -8.89 -31.83
N SER A 116 -19.56 -8.35 -32.96
CA SER A 116 -18.86 -7.31 -33.75
C SER A 116 -18.75 -5.96 -33.04
N LEU A 117 -19.77 -5.57 -32.27
CA LEU A 117 -19.79 -4.30 -31.54
C LEU A 117 -18.77 -4.31 -30.39
N ILE A 118 -18.63 -5.47 -29.72
CA ILE A 118 -17.61 -5.71 -28.69
C ILE A 118 -16.20 -5.63 -29.32
N ARG A 119 -16.01 -6.18 -30.52
CA ARG A 119 -14.73 -6.16 -31.25
C ARG A 119 -14.28 -4.75 -31.68
N ASP A 120 -15.19 -3.94 -32.23
CA ASP A 120 -14.87 -2.59 -32.70
C ASP A 120 -14.61 -1.59 -31.55
N LYS A 121 -15.38 -1.67 -30.46
CA LYS A 121 -15.27 -0.71 -29.34
C LYS A 121 -14.13 -1.01 -28.37
N LEU A 122 -13.69 -2.27 -28.29
CA LEU A 122 -12.56 -2.68 -27.44
C LEU A 122 -11.23 -2.74 -28.19
N GLY A 123 -11.17 -2.31 -29.46
CA GLY A 123 -9.92 -2.23 -30.20
C GLY A 123 -9.32 -3.59 -30.55
N LEU A 124 -10.14 -4.62 -30.78
CA LEU A 124 -9.68 -5.95 -31.19
C LEU A 124 -9.22 -6.00 -32.68
N VAL A 125 -8.54 -4.93 -33.14
CA VAL A 125 -7.70 -4.88 -34.35
C VAL A 125 -6.59 -5.95 -34.30
N GLY A 126 -6.34 -6.54 -33.13
CA GLY A 126 -5.36 -7.58 -32.89
C GLY A 126 -5.63 -8.92 -33.58
N SER A 127 -6.85 -9.26 -34.03
CA SER A 127 -7.10 -10.61 -34.61
C SER A 127 -6.47 -10.82 -35.98
N GLU A 128 -6.41 -9.79 -36.84
CA GLU A 128 -5.70 -9.88 -38.13
C GLU A 128 -4.18 -9.88 -37.94
N ARG A 129 -3.67 -9.10 -36.97
CA ARG A 129 -2.25 -9.07 -36.61
C ARG A 129 -1.78 -10.37 -35.96
N LEU A 130 -2.61 -10.96 -35.09
CA LEU A 130 -2.36 -12.27 -34.50
C LEU A 130 -2.42 -13.37 -35.57
N GLY A 131 -3.33 -13.24 -36.55
CA GLY A 131 -3.37 -14.10 -37.73
C GLY A 131 -2.07 -14.03 -38.54
N ALA A 132 -1.61 -12.83 -38.88
CA ALA A 132 -0.35 -12.61 -39.60
C ALA A 132 0.87 -13.09 -38.79
N LEU A 133 0.90 -12.87 -37.47
CA LEU A 133 1.94 -13.37 -36.58
C LEU A 133 1.99 -14.90 -36.56
N MET A 134 0.83 -15.54 -36.43
CA MET A 134 0.71 -17.00 -36.46
C MET A 134 1.07 -17.59 -37.82
N GLU A 135 0.73 -16.91 -38.91
CA GLU A 135 1.06 -17.33 -40.28
C GLU A 135 2.57 -17.24 -40.52
N LYS A 136 3.22 -16.17 -40.06
CA LYS A 136 4.68 -16.00 -40.10
C LYS A 136 5.42 -17.00 -39.21
N ALA A 137 4.90 -17.26 -38.01
CA ALA A 137 5.42 -18.27 -37.11
C ALA A 137 5.28 -19.69 -37.70
N ALA A 138 4.13 -20.00 -38.32
CA ALA A 138 3.88 -21.28 -38.98
C ALA A 138 4.76 -21.48 -40.23
N ALA A 139 5.09 -20.40 -40.94
CA ALA A 139 6.00 -20.41 -42.08
C ALA A 139 7.50 -20.48 -41.69
N GLY A 140 7.83 -20.44 -40.38
CA GLY A 140 9.21 -20.43 -39.89
C GLY A 140 9.95 -19.09 -40.07
N ASP A 141 9.23 -18.03 -40.44
CA ASP A 141 9.75 -16.67 -40.61
C ASP A 141 9.87 -15.97 -39.25
N ARG A 142 10.90 -16.36 -38.48
CA ARG A 142 11.16 -15.85 -37.13
C ARG A 142 11.40 -14.35 -37.09
N ALA A 143 12.10 -13.81 -38.08
CA ALA A 143 12.41 -12.38 -38.15
C ALA A 143 11.15 -11.56 -38.46
N GLY A 144 10.31 -12.01 -39.40
CA GLY A 144 9.03 -11.37 -39.70
C GLY A 144 8.03 -11.46 -38.54
N ALA A 145 8.03 -12.56 -37.79
CA ALA A 145 7.18 -12.71 -36.60
C ALA A 145 7.63 -11.78 -35.44
N LEU A 146 8.94 -11.65 -35.20
CA LEU A 146 9.49 -10.72 -34.21
C LEU A 146 9.22 -9.25 -34.59
N ALA A 147 9.38 -8.87 -35.86
CA ALA A 147 9.08 -7.52 -36.30
C ALA A 147 7.60 -7.14 -36.16
N LEU A 148 6.68 -8.07 -36.44
CA LEU A 148 5.24 -7.87 -36.24
C LEU A 148 4.86 -7.79 -34.76
N LEU A 149 5.58 -8.51 -33.90
CA LEU A 149 5.40 -8.44 -32.45
C LEU A 149 5.89 -7.08 -31.92
N ASP A 150 7.05 -6.61 -32.37
CA ASP A 150 7.60 -5.30 -32.02
C ASP A 150 6.68 -4.17 -32.51
N GLU A 151 6.20 -4.22 -33.76
CA GLU A 151 5.21 -3.25 -34.29
C GLU A 151 3.87 -3.29 -33.53
N ALA A 152 3.43 -4.46 -33.08
CA ALA A 152 2.20 -4.60 -32.29
C ALA A 152 2.35 -4.05 -30.87
N LEU A 153 3.55 -4.17 -30.29
CA LEU A 153 3.90 -3.61 -28.98
C LEU A 153 4.12 -2.09 -29.05
N ASP A 154 4.71 -1.58 -30.13
CA ASP A 154 4.93 -0.14 -30.35
C ASP A 154 3.63 0.61 -30.70
N ALA A 155 2.63 -0.05 -31.31
CA ALA A 155 1.39 0.59 -31.77
C ALA A 155 0.26 0.69 -30.71
N GLY A 156 0.53 0.48 -29.41
CA GLY A 156 -0.51 0.08 -28.47
C GLY A 156 -1.26 1.15 -27.65
N VAL A 157 -0.83 2.42 -27.61
CA VAL A 157 -1.58 3.49 -26.94
C VAL A 157 -1.87 4.59 -27.94
N SER A 158 -3.07 4.61 -28.52
CA SER A 158 -3.51 5.77 -29.30
C SER A 158 -3.49 7.01 -28.40
N VAL A 159 -2.93 8.10 -28.91
CA VAL A 159 -2.85 9.41 -28.24
C VAL A 159 -4.20 9.81 -27.62
N GLU A 160 -5.29 9.54 -28.32
CA GLU A 160 -6.67 9.83 -27.90
C GLU A 160 -7.10 8.97 -26.70
N GLN A 161 -6.83 7.66 -26.71
CA GLN A 161 -7.13 6.77 -25.58
C GLN A 161 -6.32 7.15 -24.34
N PHE A 162 -5.05 7.53 -24.49
CA PHE A 162 -4.24 7.99 -23.36
C PHE A 162 -4.84 9.25 -22.75
N ALA A 163 -5.10 10.28 -23.56
CA ALA A 163 -5.71 11.52 -23.12
C ALA A 163 -7.07 11.29 -22.45
N GLN A 164 -7.90 10.39 -23.00
CA GLN A 164 -9.18 10.04 -22.40
C GLN A 164 -9.02 9.40 -21.01
N ARG A 165 -8.11 8.44 -20.86
CA ARG A 165 -7.81 7.81 -19.56
C ARG A 165 -7.27 8.81 -18.56
N VAL A 166 -6.40 9.72 -19.00
CA VAL A 166 -5.89 10.80 -18.14
C VAL A 166 -7.01 11.74 -17.70
N SER A 167 -7.90 12.15 -18.60
CA SER A 167 -9.05 13.00 -18.23
C SER A 167 -9.99 12.32 -17.23
N GLN A 168 -10.19 11.00 -17.34
CA GLN A 168 -10.99 10.25 -16.37
C GLN A 168 -10.29 10.19 -15.00
N ALA A 169 -8.97 9.98 -14.98
CA ALA A 169 -8.19 9.95 -13.74
C ALA A 169 -8.07 11.34 -13.10
N ALA A 170 -7.99 12.40 -13.91
CA ALA A 170 -7.88 13.78 -13.45
C ALA A 170 -9.10 14.23 -12.64
N GLY A 171 -10.28 13.65 -12.88
CA GLY A 171 -11.49 13.92 -12.10
C GLY A 171 -11.48 13.40 -10.65
N LYS A 172 -10.48 12.60 -10.26
CA LYS A 172 -10.31 12.13 -8.86
C LYS A 172 -9.42 13.09 -8.07
N GLU A 173 -9.46 13.12 -6.74
CA GLU A 173 -8.63 14.05 -5.94
C GLU A 173 -7.16 13.63 -5.78
N LEU A 174 -6.70 12.59 -6.48
CA LEU A 174 -5.33 12.08 -6.38
C LEU A 174 -4.37 12.79 -7.34
N ALA A 175 -3.08 12.83 -6.94
CA ALA A 175 -1.98 13.18 -7.81
C ALA A 175 -1.79 12.09 -8.88
N LEU A 176 -1.21 12.47 -10.02
CA LEU A 176 -1.07 11.60 -11.19
C LEU A 176 0.40 11.45 -11.57
N ILE A 177 0.77 10.25 -12.01
CA ILE A 177 2.00 9.96 -12.72
C ILE A 177 1.60 9.55 -14.13
N LEU A 178 2.09 10.24 -15.16
CA LEU A 178 1.87 9.90 -16.55
C LEU A 178 3.07 9.13 -17.07
N ILE A 179 2.84 7.92 -17.56
CA ILE A 179 3.90 6.99 -18.00
C ILE A 179 3.79 6.83 -19.52
N SER A 180 4.74 7.39 -20.27
CA SER A 180 4.92 7.19 -21.71
C SER A 180 6.32 7.61 -22.16
N THR A 181 6.89 6.87 -23.11
CA THR A 181 8.17 7.22 -23.76
C THR A 181 7.98 8.14 -24.97
N ASP A 182 6.76 8.24 -25.50
CA ASP A 182 6.42 9.06 -26.66
C ASP A 182 6.02 10.49 -26.22
N PRO A 183 6.77 11.53 -26.61
CA PRO A 183 6.45 12.92 -26.29
C PRO A 183 5.06 13.37 -26.79
N ALA A 184 4.57 12.85 -27.91
CA ALA A 184 3.26 13.22 -28.45
C ALA A 184 2.13 12.69 -27.57
N VAL A 185 2.22 11.43 -27.14
CA VAL A 185 1.29 10.81 -26.19
C VAL A 185 1.34 11.54 -24.85
N MET A 186 2.55 11.84 -24.36
CA MET A 186 2.75 12.59 -23.12
C MET A 186 2.10 13.97 -23.16
N GLU A 187 2.30 14.73 -24.25
CA GLU A 187 1.69 16.05 -24.40
C GLU A 187 0.16 15.99 -24.39
N ALA A 188 -0.44 14.99 -25.05
CA ALA A 188 -1.89 14.81 -25.03
C ALA A 188 -2.42 14.49 -23.63
N GLY A 189 -1.71 13.65 -22.87
CA GLY A 189 -2.02 13.40 -21.46
C GLY A 189 -1.93 14.66 -20.61
N LEU A 190 -0.88 15.46 -20.77
CA LEU A 190 -0.70 16.71 -20.03
C LEU A 190 -1.82 17.72 -20.30
N LYS A 191 -2.26 17.85 -21.56
CA LYS A 191 -3.44 18.67 -21.92
C LYS A 191 -4.71 18.15 -21.24
N ALA A 192 -4.86 16.83 -21.15
CA ALA A 192 -6.00 16.18 -20.55
C ALA A 192 -6.00 16.17 -19.00
N ALA A 193 -4.89 16.56 -18.36
CA ALA A 193 -4.75 16.57 -16.90
C ALA A 193 -5.52 17.71 -16.19
N GLN A 194 -6.29 18.52 -16.92
CA GLN A 194 -7.21 19.55 -16.40
C GLN A 194 -6.57 20.55 -15.41
N GLY A 195 -5.32 20.97 -15.68
CA GLY A 195 -4.61 21.94 -14.84
C GLY A 195 -3.91 21.34 -13.61
N LYS A 196 -3.95 20.02 -13.43
CA LYS A 196 -3.04 19.34 -12.49
C LYS A 196 -1.62 19.34 -13.07
N ALA A 197 -0.62 19.33 -12.19
CA ALA A 197 0.79 19.15 -12.52
C ALA A 197 1.20 17.68 -12.23
N PRO A 198 0.93 16.73 -13.14
CA PRO A 198 1.31 15.34 -12.93
C PRO A 198 2.83 15.15 -13.01
N LEU A 199 3.37 14.09 -12.42
CA LEU A 199 4.74 13.65 -12.69
C LEU A 199 4.82 13.05 -14.09
N ILE A 200 5.71 13.60 -14.92
CA ILE A 200 6.03 13.08 -16.25
C ILE A 200 7.04 11.94 -16.09
N TYR A 201 6.70 10.74 -16.51
CA TYR A 201 7.59 9.58 -16.54
C TYR A 201 7.74 9.06 -17.98
N ALA A 202 8.91 9.10 -18.60
CA ALA A 202 10.18 9.65 -18.09
C ALA A 202 11.06 10.22 -19.21
N ALA A 203 11.97 11.11 -18.82
CA ALA A 203 13.12 11.50 -19.64
C ALA A 203 14.20 10.41 -19.59
N THR A 204 14.64 9.98 -20.76
CA THR A 204 15.78 9.07 -21.01
C THR A 204 16.82 9.79 -21.86
N GLU A 205 17.97 9.14 -22.10
CA GLU A 205 19.01 9.68 -22.99
C GLU A 205 18.49 10.04 -24.39
N ASP A 206 17.48 9.31 -24.89
CA ASP A 206 16.96 9.45 -26.25
C ASP A 206 15.89 10.55 -26.40
N ASN A 207 15.16 10.89 -25.32
CA ASN A 207 13.97 11.76 -25.41
C ASN A 207 13.95 12.94 -24.41
N TRP A 208 15.04 13.15 -23.64
CA TRP A 208 15.03 14.12 -22.56
C TRP A 208 14.74 15.55 -23.03
N GLU A 209 15.17 15.96 -24.23
CA GLU A 209 14.94 17.33 -24.73
C GLU A 209 13.45 17.62 -24.89
N GLN A 210 12.71 16.69 -25.52
CA GLN A 210 11.28 16.83 -25.71
C GLN A 210 10.54 16.71 -24.39
N MET A 211 10.92 15.76 -23.53
CA MET A 211 10.27 15.56 -22.23
C MET A 211 10.50 16.75 -21.28
N ALA A 212 11.69 17.33 -21.27
CA ALA A 212 12.01 18.52 -20.48
C ALA A 212 11.28 19.77 -21.00
N ALA A 213 11.15 19.92 -22.33
CA ALA A 213 10.34 20.99 -22.92
C ALA A 213 8.86 20.88 -22.50
N LEU A 214 8.31 19.66 -22.43
CA LEU A 214 6.96 19.41 -21.92
C LEU A 214 6.85 19.73 -20.42
N ALA A 215 7.81 19.27 -19.61
CA ALA A 215 7.85 19.57 -18.17
C ALA A 215 7.82 21.09 -17.91
N HIS A 216 8.65 21.85 -18.63
CA HIS A 216 8.67 23.32 -18.54
C HIS A 216 7.34 23.93 -19.02
N LYS A 217 6.82 23.50 -20.18
CA LYS A 217 5.57 24.03 -20.76
C LYS A 217 4.37 23.87 -19.84
N TYR A 218 4.29 22.75 -19.11
CA TYR A 218 3.15 22.43 -18.24
C TYR A 218 3.44 22.62 -16.74
N ALA A 219 4.61 23.18 -16.38
CA ALA A 219 5.06 23.34 -15.00
C ALA A 219 4.91 22.03 -14.18
N ALA A 220 5.33 20.92 -14.79
CA ALA A 220 5.16 19.58 -14.27
C ALA A 220 6.51 18.99 -13.83
N PRO A 221 6.58 18.25 -12.70
CA PRO A 221 7.81 17.56 -12.31
C PRO A 221 8.15 16.45 -13.32
N LEU A 222 9.44 16.14 -13.44
CA LEU A 222 9.98 15.21 -14.44
C LEU A 222 10.78 14.09 -13.79
N ALA A 223 10.40 12.84 -14.07
CA ALA A 223 11.21 11.69 -13.74
C ALA A 223 12.32 11.50 -14.78
N VAL A 224 13.54 11.26 -14.31
CA VAL A 224 14.71 10.92 -15.12
C VAL A 224 15.00 9.43 -14.90
N ARG A 225 14.97 8.67 -15.98
CA ARG A 225 15.18 7.21 -15.94
C ARG A 225 16.59 6.87 -16.43
N GLY A 226 17.35 6.24 -15.55
CA GLY A 226 18.63 5.62 -15.84
C GLY A 226 18.47 4.18 -16.33
N LYS A 227 19.60 3.52 -16.55
CA LYS A 227 19.66 2.15 -17.06
C LYS A 227 20.57 1.30 -16.18
N ASP A 228 20.10 0.11 -15.81
CA ASP A 228 20.87 -0.93 -15.13
C ASP A 228 21.60 -0.46 -13.85
N GLY A 229 21.05 0.54 -13.15
CA GLY A 229 21.64 1.08 -11.92
C GLY A 229 22.88 1.95 -12.12
N ASP A 230 23.18 2.40 -13.35
CA ASP A 230 24.28 3.34 -13.60
C ASP A 230 23.94 4.74 -13.07
N LEU A 231 24.33 4.98 -11.82
CA LEU A 231 24.14 6.26 -11.14
C LEU A 231 25.00 7.39 -11.73
N GLY A 232 26.09 7.07 -12.43
CA GLY A 232 26.93 8.08 -13.08
C GLY A 232 26.25 8.66 -14.31
N ALA A 233 25.75 7.79 -15.19
CA ALA A 233 24.95 8.20 -16.35
C ALA A 233 23.68 8.93 -15.93
N LEU A 234 22.96 8.41 -14.94
CA LEU A 234 21.76 9.05 -14.38
C LEU A 234 22.04 10.45 -13.85
N ALA A 235 23.12 10.63 -13.10
CA ALA A 235 23.54 11.92 -12.58
C ALA A 235 23.87 12.91 -13.69
N ALA A 236 24.61 12.47 -14.72
CA ALA A 236 24.96 13.30 -15.87
C ALA A 236 23.70 13.76 -16.62
N LEU A 237 22.72 12.86 -16.82
CA LEU A 237 21.46 13.20 -17.47
C LEU A 237 20.63 14.20 -16.64
N ALA A 238 20.55 14.00 -15.32
CA ALA A 238 19.84 14.93 -14.44
C ALA A 238 20.48 16.33 -14.43
N GLU A 239 21.82 16.41 -14.42
CA GLU A 239 22.55 17.68 -14.52
C GLU A 239 22.34 18.34 -15.89
N GLN A 240 22.38 17.56 -16.97
CA GLN A 240 22.13 18.04 -18.32
C GLN A 240 20.72 18.63 -18.48
N ILE A 241 19.69 17.96 -17.96
CA ILE A 241 18.31 18.44 -17.97
C ILE A 241 18.21 19.75 -17.19
N LYS A 242 18.82 19.81 -16.01
CA LYS A 242 18.81 21.01 -15.18
C LYS A 242 19.50 22.20 -15.88
N GLU A 243 20.71 22.00 -16.39
CA GLU A 243 21.51 23.08 -16.98
C GLU A 243 20.95 23.58 -18.30
N LYS A 244 20.49 22.68 -19.17
CA LYS A 244 20.05 23.03 -20.53
C LYS A 244 18.57 23.38 -20.62
N ALA A 245 17.72 22.76 -19.80
CA ALA A 245 16.27 22.97 -19.84
C ALA A 245 15.72 23.73 -18.61
N GLY A 246 16.53 23.96 -17.58
CA GLY A 246 16.11 24.70 -16.38
C GLY A 246 15.09 23.97 -15.50
N VAL A 247 14.88 22.66 -15.71
CA VAL A 247 13.93 21.85 -14.93
C VAL A 247 14.61 21.39 -13.65
N GLU A 248 14.14 21.89 -12.50
CA GLU A 248 14.70 21.54 -11.18
C GLU A 248 13.86 20.52 -10.41
N ASP A 249 12.56 20.39 -10.72
CA ASP A 249 11.66 19.45 -10.06
C ASP A 249 11.82 18.04 -10.65
N LEU A 250 12.94 17.40 -10.28
CA LEU A 250 13.30 16.07 -10.77
C LEU A 250 13.02 14.96 -9.75
N VAL A 251 12.72 13.77 -10.28
CA VAL A 251 12.66 12.50 -9.56
C VAL A 251 13.55 11.51 -10.31
N LEU A 252 14.27 10.64 -9.61
CA LEU A 252 15.20 9.69 -10.26
C LEU A 252 14.68 8.26 -10.18
N ASP A 253 14.68 7.57 -11.32
CA ASP A 253 14.58 6.10 -11.41
C ASP A 253 15.96 5.56 -11.83
N PRO A 254 16.68 4.83 -10.97
CA PRO A 254 17.95 4.20 -11.34
C PRO A 254 17.88 3.14 -12.44
N GLY A 255 16.68 2.68 -12.83
CA GLY A 255 16.50 1.63 -13.82
C GLY A 255 16.74 0.22 -13.29
N THR A 256 16.78 0.05 -11.97
CA THR A 256 16.93 -1.24 -11.27
C THR A 256 15.56 -1.81 -10.91
N ARG A 257 15.42 -3.15 -10.93
CA ARG A 257 14.13 -3.83 -10.67
C ARG A 257 14.24 -4.98 -9.67
N GLY A 258 15.43 -5.53 -9.47
CA GLY A 258 15.65 -6.63 -8.54
C GLY A 258 15.82 -6.20 -7.08
N TRP A 259 16.10 -7.18 -6.25
CA TRP A 259 16.35 -7.00 -4.82
C TRP A 259 17.67 -6.25 -4.56
N ALA A 260 18.76 -6.81 -5.07
CA ALA A 260 20.12 -6.41 -4.78
C ALA A 260 20.51 -5.08 -5.42
N ASP A 261 20.21 -4.95 -6.71
CA ASP A 261 20.50 -3.79 -7.54
C ASP A 261 19.74 -2.55 -7.04
N THR A 262 18.44 -2.69 -6.74
CA THR A 262 17.62 -1.58 -6.24
C THR A 262 18.09 -1.11 -4.87
N LEU A 263 18.34 -2.04 -3.94
CA LEU A 263 18.88 -1.71 -2.61
C LEU A 263 20.22 -0.96 -2.73
N ALA A 264 21.11 -1.45 -3.58
CA ALA A 264 22.42 -0.86 -3.80
C ALA A 264 22.32 0.53 -4.42
N ALA A 265 21.52 0.69 -5.47
CA ALA A 265 21.33 1.96 -6.17
C ALA A 265 20.74 3.03 -5.25
N PHE A 266 19.68 2.71 -4.51
CA PHE A 266 19.00 3.67 -3.63
C PHE A 266 19.90 4.08 -2.47
N THR A 267 20.62 3.13 -1.88
CA THR A 267 21.57 3.40 -0.79
C THR A 267 22.73 4.27 -1.27
N LYS A 268 23.31 3.97 -2.44
CA LYS A 268 24.41 4.75 -3.01
C LYS A 268 23.98 6.16 -3.36
N ALA A 269 22.83 6.33 -4.02
CA ALA A 269 22.27 7.64 -4.35
C ALA A 269 22.03 8.50 -3.11
N ARG A 270 21.35 7.95 -2.10
CA ARG A 270 21.09 8.65 -0.83
C ARG A 270 22.38 9.03 -0.09
N ARG A 271 23.35 8.11 0.00
CA ARG A 271 24.65 8.38 0.64
C ARG A 271 25.45 9.43 -0.13
N ALA A 272 25.47 9.38 -1.45
CA ALA A 272 26.16 10.37 -2.27
C ALA A 272 25.57 11.77 -2.06
N ALA A 273 24.25 11.89 -2.11
CA ALA A 273 23.55 13.15 -1.86
C ALA A 273 23.87 13.74 -0.47
N ILE A 274 23.78 12.94 0.59
CA ILE A 274 23.92 13.43 1.98
C ILE A 274 25.37 13.52 2.43
N LYS A 275 26.15 12.44 2.29
CA LYS A 275 27.51 12.35 2.86
C LYS A 275 28.56 12.99 1.98
N LYS A 276 28.31 13.11 0.67
CA LYS A 276 29.25 13.70 -0.30
C LYS A 276 28.75 15.00 -0.89
N ASN A 277 27.55 15.47 -0.52
CA ASN A 277 26.90 16.64 -1.12
C ASN A 277 26.83 16.56 -2.65
N TYR A 278 26.71 15.34 -3.20
CA TYR A 278 26.68 15.14 -4.64
C TYR A 278 25.28 15.48 -5.18
N ARG A 279 25.12 16.75 -5.57
CA ARG A 279 23.83 17.37 -5.95
C ARG A 279 23.11 16.68 -7.12
N PRO A 280 23.77 16.14 -8.15
CA PRO A 280 23.07 15.49 -9.26
C PRO A 280 22.21 14.28 -8.85
N LEU A 281 22.52 13.63 -7.72
CA LEU A 281 21.69 12.55 -7.13
C LEU A 281 20.85 13.03 -5.94
N GLY A 282 20.74 14.34 -5.73
CA GLY A 282 20.07 14.98 -4.60
C GLY A 282 18.55 15.08 -4.71
N TYR A 283 17.91 14.17 -5.44
CA TYR A 283 16.48 14.18 -5.75
C TYR A 283 15.75 12.96 -5.14
N PRO A 284 14.42 13.01 -5.01
CA PRO A 284 13.60 11.85 -4.62
C PRO A 284 13.79 10.65 -5.56
N LEU A 285 13.66 9.44 -5.03
CA LEU A 285 13.80 8.19 -5.79
C LEU A 285 12.44 7.55 -6.08
N LEU A 286 12.26 7.06 -7.30
CA LEU A 286 11.08 6.34 -7.78
C LEU A 286 11.38 4.85 -7.92
N ALA A 287 10.48 3.99 -7.44
CA ALA A 287 10.57 2.54 -7.53
C ALA A 287 9.37 1.94 -8.28
N PHE A 288 9.62 0.89 -9.05
CA PHE A 288 8.61 0.05 -9.73
C PHE A 288 8.72 -1.42 -9.28
N PRO A 289 8.27 -1.77 -8.05
CA PRO A 289 8.28 -3.14 -7.56
C PRO A 289 7.60 -4.16 -8.47
N GLY A 290 6.51 -3.78 -9.16
CA GLY A 290 5.76 -4.67 -10.04
C GLY A 290 6.58 -5.17 -11.25
N GLU A 291 7.45 -4.31 -11.80
CA GLU A 291 8.37 -4.68 -12.89
C GLU A 291 9.45 -5.69 -12.45
N GLY A 292 9.67 -5.86 -11.14
CA GLY A 292 10.63 -6.81 -10.56
C GLY A 292 10.00 -8.05 -9.94
N ALA A 293 8.67 -8.19 -10.01
CA ALA A 293 7.93 -9.20 -9.28
C ALA A 293 6.99 -10.01 -10.17
N ASP A 294 6.98 -11.32 -9.99
CA ASP A 294 6.05 -12.24 -10.67
C ASP A 294 4.73 -12.45 -9.89
N SER A 295 4.71 -12.09 -8.60
CA SER A 295 3.65 -12.40 -7.64
C SER A 295 3.33 -11.20 -6.74
N LEU A 296 2.10 -11.12 -6.22
CA LEU A 296 1.63 -10.00 -5.40
C LEU A 296 2.47 -9.89 -4.13
N GLU A 297 2.83 -11.05 -3.59
CA GLU A 297 3.69 -11.23 -2.44
C GLU A 297 5.06 -10.61 -2.70
N MET A 298 5.72 -10.98 -3.81
CA MET A 298 7.04 -10.46 -4.16
C MET A 298 7.02 -8.94 -4.42
N GLU A 299 5.98 -8.43 -5.08
CA GLU A 299 5.81 -6.98 -5.30
C GLU A 299 5.63 -6.24 -3.96
N THR A 300 4.83 -6.80 -3.06
CA THR A 300 4.61 -6.23 -1.73
C THR A 300 5.92 -6.18 -0.95
N MET A 301 6.74 -7.22 -1.04
CA MET A 301 8.02 -7.24 -0.34
C MET A 301 9.05 -6.27 -0.98
N LEU A 302 9.12 -6.17 -2.31
CA LEU A 302 9.98 -5.18 -2.99
C LEU A 302 9.54 -3.74 -2.68
N ALA A 303 8.23 -3.50 -2.59
CA ALA A 303 7.67 -2.24 -2.14
C ALA A 303 8.04 -1.92 -0.69
N ALA A 304 7.98 -2.91 0.20
CA ALA A 304 8.43 -2.76 1.59
C ALA A 304 9.92 -2.40 1.67
N GLN A 305 10.78 -3.05 0.87
CA GLN A 305 12.19 -2.67 0.77
C GLN A 305 12.34 -1.21 0.32
N ALA A 306 11.58 -0.77 -0.68
CA ALA A 306 11.63 0.62 -1.14
C ALA A 306 11.18 1.62 -0.06
N VAL A 307 10.17 1.29 0.76
CA VAL A 307 9.76 2.09 1.92
C VAL A 307 10.91 2.25 2.92
N ASP A 308 11.58 1.14 3.26
CA ASP A 308 12.67 1.11 4.24
C ASP A 308 13.96 1.77 3.71
N LYS A 309 14.18 1.72 2.40
CA LYS A 309 15.45 2.05 1.76
C LYS A 309 15.30 3.17 0.75
N TYR A 310 14.78 4.30 1.23
CA TYR A 310 14.87 5.62 0.58
C TYR A 310 14.02 5.82 -0.69
N GLY A 311 13.13 4.87 -1.02
CA GLY A 311 12.11 5.07 -2.05
C GLY A 311 11.14 6.16 -1.63
N SER A 312 11.05 7.21 -2.43
CA SER A 312 10.21 8.38 -2.17
C SER A 312 8.85 8.25 -2.83
N LEU A 313 8.81 7.61 -4.00
CA LEU A 313 7.61 7.26 -4.75
C LEU A 313 7.70 5.79 -5.13
N ILE A 314 6.62 5.03 -4.93
CA ILE A 314 6.56 3.59 -5.17
C ILE A 314 5.31 3.31 -6.00
N VAL A 315 5.49 2.77 -7.20
CA VAL A 315 4.42 2.46 -8.14
C VAL A 315 4.10 0.97 -8.05
N LEU A 316 2.88 0.66 -7.62
CA LEU A 316 2.37 -0.71 -7.55
C LEU A 316 1.51 -1.00 -8.79
N ASP A 317 1.73 -2.16 -9.40
CA ASP A 317 0.98 -2.67 -10.54
C ASP A 317 -0.32 -3.32 -10.09
N ARG A 318 -0.31 -3.98 -8.92
CA ARG A 318 -1.46 -4.68 -8.36
C ARG A 318 -2.05 -3.92 -7.18
N PHE A 319 -3.37 -3.78 -7.21
CA PHE A 319 -4.12 -3.26 -6.08
C PHE A 319 -4.70 -4.42 -5.25
N ASP A 320 -4.15 -4.63 -4.07
CA ASP A 320 -4.75 -5.48 -3.04
C ASP A 320 -4.85 -4.72 -1.71
N LYS A 321 -6.00 -4.86 -1.03
CA LYS A 321 -6.28 -4.09 0.20
C LYS A 321 -5.43 -4.54 1.37
N ALA A 322 -5.14 -5.84 1.49
CA ALA A 322 -4.34 -6.38 2.59
C ALA A 322 -2.87 -6.01 2.42
N ALA A 323 -2.34 -6.14 1.20
CA ALA A 323 -1.00 -5.68 0.84
C ALA A 323 -0.84 -4.17 1.07
N LEU A 324 -1.80 -3.36 0.62
CA LEU A 324 -1.74 -1.90 0.82
C LEU A 324 -1.80 -1.51 2.30
N TYR A 325 -2.67 -2.16 3.10
CA TYR A 325 -2.73 -1.93 4.54
C TYR A 325 -1.39 -2.21 5.23
N SER A 326 -0.75 -3.31 4.87
CA SER A 326 0.59 -3.69 5.35
C SER A 326 1.64 -2.64 5.00
N LEU A 327 1.68 -2.20 3.74
CA LEU A 327 2.64 -1.19 3.26
C LEU A 327 2.42 0.18 3.91
N LEU A 328 1.17 0.60 4.08
CA LEU A 328 0.84 1.86 4.75
C LEU A 328 1.21 1.83 6.22
N THR A 329 1.04 0.69 6.89
CA THR A 329 1.45 0.47 8.28
C THR A 329 2.97 0.54 8.42
N LEU A 330 3.71 -0.18 7.55
CA LEU A 330 5.17 -0.12 7.53
C LEU A 330 5.67 1.32 7.30
N ARG A 331 5.11 2.02 6.31
CA ARG A 331 5.44 3.42 6.03
C ARG A 331 5.18 4.31 7.25
N GLN A 332 4.04 4.15 7.93
CA GLN A 332 3.75 4.92 9.14
C GLN A 332 4.79 4.66 10.22
N ASN A 333 5.17 3.40 10.45
CA ASN A 333 6.14 3.02 11.46
C ASN A 333 7.54 3.61 11.16
N ILE A 334 8.03 3.45 9.93
CA ILE A 334 9.36 3.90 9.51
C ILE A 334 9.49 5.43 9.52
N TYR A 335 8.41 6.14 9.14
CA TYR A 335 8.42 7.61 9.06
C TYR A 335 7.90 8.30 10.33
N THR A 336 7.64 7.56 11.42
CA THR A 336 7.30 8.14 12.72
C THR A 336 8.55 8.78 13.33
N ASP A 337 8.41 9.98 13.90
CA ASP A 337 9.51 10.66 14.60
C ASP A 337 9.96 9.82 15.82
N PRO A 338 11.17 9.26 15.82
CA PRO A 338 11.63 8.41 16.92
C PRO A 338 11.86 9.20 18.23
N GLN A 339 11.95 10.53 18.17
CA GLN A 339 12.13 11.39 19.35
C GLN A 339 10.81 11.82 19.98
N LYS A 340 9.68 11.64 19.27
CA LYS A 340 8.35 12.04 19.73
C LYS A 340 7.38 10.87 19.60
N PRO A 341 7.15 10.12 20.69
CA PRO A 341 6.11 9.11 20.71
C PRO A 341 4.78 9.73 20.28
N ILE A 342 3.98 9.01 19.48
CA ILE A 342 2.64 9.45 19.14
C ILE A 342 1.78 9.31 20.41
N GLN A 343 1.19 10.42 20.85
CA GLN A 343 0.45 10.48 22.12
C GLN A 343 -1.00 10.86 21.86
N VAL A 344 -1.87 10.34 22.72
CA VAL A 344 -3.26 10.80 22.86
C VAL A 344 -3.30 11.86 23.95
N THR A 345 -4.23 12.81 23.86
CA THR A 345 -4.33 13.85 24.91
C THR A 345 -4.77 13.20 26.22
N PRO A 346 -4.04 13.37 27.35
CA PRO A 346 -4.48 12.84 28.64
C PRO A 346 -5.86 13.37 29.03
N GLY A 347 -6.72 12.52 29.58
CA GLY A 347 -8.10 12.89 29.90
C GLY A 347 -9.05 11.70 29.96
N LEU A 348 -10.34 12.02 30.10
CA LEU A 348 -11.42 11.03 30.13
C LEU A 348 -12.04 10.88 28.75
N TYR A 349 -12.11 9.65 28.25
CA TYR A 349 -12.68 9.31 26.95
C TYR A 349 -13.95 8.47 27.11
N GLU A 350 -14.94 8.78 26.27
CA GLU A 350 -16.20 8.05 26.16
C GLU A 350 -16.07 6.99 25.08
N ILE A 351 -16.07 5.71 25.46
CA ILE A 351 -16.05 4.60 24.48
C ILE A 351 -17.45 3.99 24.40
N SER A 352 -18.05 4.05 23.20
CA SER A 352 -19.39 3.51 22.91
C SER A 352 -20.53 4.10 23.75
N SER A 353 -20.48 5.39 24.08
CA SER A 353 -21.53 6.12 24.84
C SER A 353 -21.80 5.55 26.25
N PRO A 354 -20.83 5.62 27.18
CA PRO A 354 -20.99 5.12 28.54
C PRO A 354 -22.03 5.91 29.36
N ASN A 355 -22.58 5.27 30.39
CA ASN A 355 -23.49 5.87 31.36
C ASN A 355 -22.89 5.86 32.77
N ALA A 356 -23.65 6.28 33.79
CA ALA A 356 -23.15 6.38 35.16
C ALA A 356 -22.71 5.04 35.78
N SER A 357 -23.29 3.93 35.36
CA SER A 357 -22.96 2.57 35.82
C SER A 357 -21.91 1.88 34.94
N SER A 358 -21.45 2.52 33.85
CA SER A 358 -20.45 1.95 32.95
C SER A 358 -19.08 1.88 33.64
N PRO A 359 -18.29 0.80 33.41
CA PRO A 359 -17.01 0.61 34.06
C PRO A 359 -16.00 1.70 33.69
N LEU A 360 -15.11 2.02 34.62
CA LEU A 360 -13.95 2.91 34.43
C LEU A 360 -12.68 2.08 34.28
N LEU A 361 -12.01 2.20 33.14
CA LEU A 361 -10.69 1.62 32.89
C LEU A 361 -9.64 2.73 32.87
N VAL A 362 -8.41 2.42 33.26
CA VAL A 362 -7.26 3.35 33.12
C VAL A 362 -6.18 2.78 32.21
N THR A 363 -5.58 3.65 31.40
CA THR A 363 -4.45 3.33 30.53
C THR A 363 -3.50 4.52 30.40
N THR A 364 -2.41 4.35 29.65
CA THR A 364 -1.43 5.39 29.35
C THR A 364 -1.80 6.23 28.13
N ASN A 365 -1.15 7.39 27.98
CA ASN A 365 -1.35 8.27 26.82
C ASN A 365 -0.51 7.91 25.58
N PHE A 366 0.15 6.75 25.56
CA PHE A 366 0.78 6.24 24.33
C PHE A 366 -0.29 5.79 23.34
N SER A 367 -0.25 6.28 22.10
CA SER A 367 -1.34 6.09 21.14
C SER A 367 -1.65 4.63 20.85
N LEU A 368 -0.63 3.79 20.67
CA LEU A 368 -0.83 2.36 20.40
C LEU A 368 -1.50 1.67 21.59
N THR A 369 -1.09 1.99 22.81
CA THR A 369 -1.74 1.46 24.02
C THR A 369 -3.19 1.93 24.12
N TYR A 370 -3.45 3.22 23.88
CA TYR A 370 -4.81 3.77 23.87
C TYR A 370 -5.71 3.06 22.85
N PHE A 371 -5.29 2.98 21.59
CA PHE A 371 -6.11 2.40 20.53
C PHE A 371 -6.31 0.90 20.69
N SER A 372 -5.32 0.17 21.21
CA SER A 372 -5.49 -1.25 21.57
C SER A 372 -6.54 -1.45 22.66
N VAL A 373 -6.57 -0.59 23.68
CA VAL A 373 -7.58 -0.68 24.75
C VAL A 373 -8.95 -0.22 24.24
N ALA A 374 -9.02 0.94 23.59
CA ALA A 374 -10.26 1.51 23.09
C ALA A 374 -10.94 0.62 22.05
N GLY A 375 -10.19 0.04 21.11
CA GLY A 375 -10.71 -0.87 20.10
C GLY A 375 -11.28 -2.15 20.69
N GLU A 376 -10.66 -2.71 21.72
CA GLU A 376 -11.16 -3.91 22.41
C GLU A 376 -12.39 -3.61 23.29
N VAL A 377 -12.45 -2.42 23.91
CA VAL A 377 -13.67 -1.96 24.60
C VAL A 377 -14.82 -1.79 23.59
N GLU A 378 -14.58 -1.12 22.45
CA GLU A 378 -15.58 -0.93 21.39
C GLU A 378 -16.04 -2.29 20.82
N GLY A 379 -15.09 -3.17 20.48
CA GLY A 379 -15.35 -4.52 19.99
C GLY A 379 -16.08 -5.43 20.98
N SER A 380 -16.03 -5.12 22.28
CA SER A 380 -16.78 -5.85 23.31
C SER A 380 -18.29 -5.59 23.25
N GLY A 381 -18.72 -4.50 22.60
CA GLY A 381 -20.10 -4.02 22.62
C GLY A 381 -20.57 -3.50 23.98
N ARG A 382 -19.65 -3.27 24.94
CA ARG A 382 -19.95 -2.73 26.28
C ARG A 382 -19.38 -1.32 26.43
N PRO A 383 -20.23 -0.31 26.65
CA PRO A 383 -19.79 1.06 26.88
C PRO A 383 -18.95 1.18 28.14
N ALA A 384 -17.84 1.92 28.07
CA ALA A 384 -16.95 2.15 29.20
C ALA A 384 -16.34 3.55 29.17
N TRP A 385 -15.96 4.03 30.36
CA TRP A 385 -15.14 5.21 30.52
C TRP A 385 -13.66 4.80 30.46
N LEU A 386 -12.86 5.50 29.65
CA LEU A 386 -11.42 5.25 29.55
C LEU A 386 -10.64 6.47 30.04
N LEU A 387 -10.02 6.35 31.20
CA LEU A 387 -9.12 7.36 31.75
C LEU A 387 -7.71 7.17 31.17
N VAL A 388 -7.25 8.18 30.43
CA VAL A 388 -5.93 8.23 29.82
C VAL A 388 -5.02 9.08 30.69
N THR A 389 -4.09 8.44 31.39
CA THR A 389 -3.12 9.12 32.27
C THR A 389 -1.90 9.56 31.47
N ASP A 390 -1.41 10.77 31.78
CA ASP A 390 -0.17 11.26 31.19
C ASP A 390 1.05 10.45 31.68
N SER A 391 1.68 9.76 30.75
CA SER A 391 2.90 8.99 30.95
C SER A 391 3.96 9.34 29.91
N GLU A 392 3.96 10.59 29.43
CA GLU A 392 4.93 11.11 28.45
C GLU A 392 4.96 10.27 27.14
N GLY A 393 3.84 9.65 26.77
CA GLY A 393 3.71 8.83 25.56
C GLY A 393 4.34 7.44 25.67
N MET A 394 4.61 6.94 26.88
CA MET A 394 5.14 5.59 27.09
C MET A 394 4.04 4.52 27.24
N SER A 395 4.34 3.30 26.80
CA SER A 395 3.49 2.11 27.04
C SER A 395 3.33 1.84 28.54
N VAL A 396 2.32 1.04 28.94
CA VAL A 396 2.05 0.71 30.35
C VAL A 396 3.30 0.25 31.10
N LEU A 397 3.99 -0.77 30.60
CA LEU A 397 5.15 -1.35 31.28
C LEU A 397 6.36 -0.41 31.28
N THR A 398 6.59 0.29 30.15
CA THR A 398 7.68 1.27 30.05
C THR A 398 7.47 2.42 31.03
N ALA A 399 6.25 2.95 31.10
CA ALA A 399 5.90 4.05 31.97
C ALA A 399 5.96 3.64 33.45
N TRP A 400 5.45 2.45 33.79
CA TRP A 400 5.54 1.91 35.15
C TRP A 400 7.01 1.75 35.60
N ALA A 401 7.85 1.13 34.76
CA ALA A 401 9.28 0.96 35.05
C ALA A 401 10.02 2.30 35.20
N ALA A 402 9.56 3.35 34.53
CA ALA A 402 10.12 4.70 34.60
C ALA A 402 9.52 5.57 35.74
N GLY A 403 8.59 5.06 36.55
CA GLY A 403 7.89 5.86 37.57
C GLY A 403 7.00 6.97 36.97
N LYS A 404 6.47 6.73 35.77
CA LYS A 404 5.58 7.64 35.03
C LYS A 404 4.16 7.11 34.89
N PHE A 405 3.89 5.93 35.45
CA PHE A 405 2.55 5.34 35.55
C PHE A 405 2.48 4.55 36.88
N ASP A 406 2.28 5.29 37.96
CA ASP A 406 2.23 4.84 39.36
C ASP A 406 0.87 5.20 40.00
N ALA A 407 0.68 4.78 41.25
CA ALA A 407 -0.54 5.01 42.02
C ALA A 407 -0.88 6.52 42.15
N GLU A 408 0.11 7.35 42.48
CA GLU A 408 -0.08 8.80 42.68
C GLU A 408 -0.57 9.48 41.39
N ARG A 409 0.05 9.17 40.25
CA ARG A 409 -0.33 9.73 38.94
C ARG A 409 -1.73 9.30 38.52
N ILE A 410 -2.07 8.02 38.69
CA ILE A 410 -3.42 7.51 38.38
C ILE A 410 -4.46 8.18 39.29
N ALA A 411 -4.20 8.27 40.60
CA ALA A 411 -5.11 8.92 41.53
C ALA A 411 -5.31 10.41 41.20
N LYS A 412 -4.23 11.12 40.83
CA LYS A 412 -4.29 12.50 40.35
C LYS A 412 -5.11 12.61 39.06
N ALA A 413 -4.95 11.68 38.12
CA ALA A 413 -5.74 11.65 36.89
C ALA A 413 -7.24 11.45 37.19
N VAL A 414 -7.60 10.52 38.09
CA VAL A 414 -8.98 10.33 38.56
C VAL A 414 -9.53 11.64 39.13
N LYS A 415 -8.83 12.26 40.08
CA LYS A 415 -9.24 13.50 40.76
C LYS A 415 -9.39 14.70 39.82
N SER A 416 -8.60 14.77 38.74
CA SER A 416 -8.59 15.91 37.80
C SER A 416 -9.43 15.70 36.53
N SER A 417 -9.83 14.46 36.23
CA SER A 417 -10.56 14.12 35.01
C SER A 417 -12.05 14.49 35.02
N GLY A 418 -12.62 14.77 36.20
CA GLY A 418 -14.08 14.95 36.37
C GLY A 418 -14.89 13.65 36.31
N VAL A 419 -14.23 12.49 36.32
CA VAL A 419 -14.92 11.18 36.22
C VAL A 419 -15.87 10.93 37.39
N THR A 420 -15.58 11.45 38.58
CA THR A 420 -16.43 11.31 39.78
C THR A 420 -17.83 11.91 39.60
N ASP A 421 -17.99 12.87 38.71
CA ASP A 421 -19.28 13.49 38.41
C ASP A 421 -20.04 12.72 37.31
N LYS A 422 -19.39 11.72 36.70
CA LYS A 422 -19.89 10.95 35.54
C LYS A 422 -20.29 9.53 35.90
N ILE A 423 -19.77 8.95 36.99
CA ILE A 423 -20.05 7.58 37.43
C ILE A 423 -20.76 7.54 38.79
N ASP A 424 -21.56 6.50 39.04
CA ASP A 424 -22.28 6.26 40.30
C ASP A 424 -21.59 5.26 41.24
N HIS A 425 -20.40 4.79 40.86
CA HIS A 425 -19.60 3.83 41.60
C HIS A 425 -18.17 4.34 41.85
N GLN A 426 -17.46 3.71 42.78
CA GLN A 426 -16.04 3.99 43.06
C GLN A 426 -15.22 2.74 42.72
N LYS A 427 -15.14 2.42 41.43
CA LYS A 427 -14.39 1.25 40.94
C LYS A 427 -13.54 1.66 39.76
N ILE A 428 -12.30 1.19 39.70
CA ILE A 428 -11.37 1.45 38.58
C ILE A 428 -10.65 0.17 38.20
N VAL A 429 -10.57 -0.09 36.90
CA VAL A 429 -9.87 -1.26 36.34
C VAL A 429 -8.48 -0.82 35.88
N ILE A 430 -7.44 -1.38 36.50
CA ILE A 430 -6.04 -1.15 36.11
C ILE A 430 -5.53 -2.26 35.16
N PRO A 431 -4.55 -1.98 34.30
CA PRO A 431 -3.95 -3.01 33.44
C PRO A 431 -3.30 -4.13 34.26
N GLY A 432 -3.49 -5.39 33.84
CA GLY A 432 -3.04 -6.55 34.62
C GLY A 432 -1.52 -6.65 34.81
N PHE A 433 -0.73 -6.01 33.94
CA PHE A 433 0.73 -5.95 34.07
C PHE A 433 1.20 -5.07 35.24
N VAL A 434 0.37 -4.15 35.71
CA VAL A 434 0.67 -3.27 36.84
C VAL A 434 -0.17 -3.65 38.07
N ALA A 435 -0.58 -4.91 38.19
CA ALA A 435 -1.35 -5.38 39.35
C ALA A 435 -0.66 -5.09 40.69
N SER A 436 0.68 -4.99 40.72
CA SER A 436 1.45 -4.71 41.92
C SER A 436 1.19 -3.32 42.52
N ILE A 437 0.71 -2.34 41.74
CA ILE A 437 0.42 -0.99 42.25
C ILE A 437 -1.00 -0.87 42.85
N SER A 438 -1.79 -1.95 42.90
CA SER A 438 -3.20 -1.88 43.34
C SER A 438 -3.34 -1.45 44.79
N GLY A 439 -2.48 -1.93 45.69
CA GLY A 439 -2.53 -1.57 47.11
C GLY A 439 -2.21 -0.10 47.34
N GLU A 440 -1.13 0.40 46.74
CA GLU A 440 -0.76 1.83 46.80
C GLU A 440 -1.85 2.72 46.20
N LEU A 441 -2.50 2.27 45.12
CA LEU A 441 -3.60 3.01 44.50
C LEU A 441 -4.86 3.04 45.38
N GLU A 442 -5.15 1.97 46.12
CA GLU A 442 -6.26 1.91 47.08
C GLU A 442 -6.04 2.89 48.25
N GLU A 443 -4.79 3.06 48.69
CA GLU A 443 -4.43 4.08 49.69
C GLU A 443 -4.64 5.51 49.15
N GLU A 444 -4.22 5.79 47.92
CA GLU A 444 -4.36 7.11 47.27
C GLU A 444 -5.81 7.48 46.88
N LEU A 445 -6.64 6.45 46.65
CA LEU A 445 -8.06 6.54 46.30
C LEU A 445 -8.92 5.86 47.37
N ALA A 446 -8.82 6.31 48.62
CA ALA A 446 -9.58 5.75 49.73
C ALA A 446 -11.09 5.61 49.40
N GLY A 447 -11.62 4.40 49.57
CA GLY A 447 -13.01 4.03 49.27
C GLY A 447 -13.25 3.54 47.84
N TRP A 448 -12.23 3.56 46.97
CA TRP A 448 -12.31 2.96 45.64
C TRP A 448 -11.92 1.48 45.66
N GLU A 449 -12.67 0.67 44.92
CA GLU A 449 -12.32 -0.72 44.62
C GLU A 449 -11.39 -0.75 43.39
N ILE A 450 -10.17 -1.25 43.57
CA ILE A 450 -9.20 -1.40 42.48
C ILE A 450 -9.31 -2.80 41.88
N LEU A 451 -9.79 -2.87 40.64
CA LEU A 451 -9.94 -4.12 39.89
C LEU A 451 -8.73 -4.34 38.99
N VAL A 452 -8.17 -5.55 39.03
CA VAL A 452 -7.08 -5.93 38.14
C VAL A 452 -7.66 -6.51 36.85
N GLY A 453 -7.49 -5.77 35.75
CA GLY A 453 -7.89 -6.20 34.43
C GLY A 453 -6.95 -7.25 33.83
N PRO A 454 -7.20 -7.66 32.57
CA PRO A 454 -6.30 -8.57 31.85
C PRO A 454 -4.94 -7.92 31.59
N ARG A 455 -3.91 -8.75 31.39
CA ARG A 455 -2.58 -8.29 30.98
C ARG A 455 -2.57 -7.75 29.55
N GLU A 456 -3.28 -8.41 28.66
CA GLU A 456 -3.42 -8.04 27.26
C GLU A 456 -4.80 -7.46 26.97
N ALA A 457 -4.86 -6.45 26.10
CA ALA A 457 -6.11 -5.76 25.75
C ALA A 457 -7.16 -6.72 25.15
N ILE A 458 -6.75 -7.75 24.41
CA ILE A 458 -7.65 -8.77 23.84
C ILE A 458 -8.48 -9.53 24.89
N GLY A 459 -8.08 -9.48 26.17
CA GLY A 459 -8.85 -10.03 27.28
C GLY A 459 -10.02 -9.15 27.74
N ILE A 460 -10.03 -7.87 27.37
CA ILE A 460 -11.00 -6.87 27.84
C ILE A 460 -12.44 -7.30 27.53
N PRO A 461 -12.79 -7.78 26.32
CA PRO A 461 -14.17 -8.19 26.05
C PRO A 461 -14.68 -9.28 26.99
N SER A 462 -13.85 -10.27 27.33
CA SER A 462 -14.23 -11.33 28.26
C SER A 462 -14.34 -10.82 29.70
N PHE A 463 -13.39 -9.99 30.11
CA PHE A 463 -13.37 -9.39 31.46
C PHE A 463 -14.61 -8.51 31.68
N LEU A 464 -14.90 -7.60 30.75
CA LEU A 464 -16.07 -6.73 30.82
C LEU A 464 -17.35 -7.55 30.85
N ARG A 465 -17.45 -8.66 30.11
CA ARG A 465 -18.60 -9.58 30.16
C ARG A 465 -18.88 -10.12 31.56
N GLN A 466 -17.82 -10.54 32.26
CA GLN A 466 -17.91 -11.10 33.62
C GLN A 466 -18.28 -10.04 34.66
N MET A 467 -17.89 -8.78 34.49
CA MET A 467 -18.18 -7.71 35.46
C MET A 467 -19.66 -7.31 35.55
N ALA A 468 -20.47 -7.56 34.52
CA ALA A 468 -21.91 -7.21 34.56
C ALA A 468 -22.81 -8.43 34.79
N ALA A 469 -22.24 -9.58 35.15
CA ALA A 469 -22.96 -10.69 35.76
C ALA A 469 -22.86 -10.54 37.28
#